data_AF-A0A699VET6-F1
#
_entry.id   AF-A0A699VET6-F1
#
_cell.length_a   1.000
_cell.length_b   1.000
_cell.length_c   1.000
_cell.angle_alpha   90.00
_cell.angle_beta   90.00
_cell.angle_gamma   90.00
#
_symmetry.space_group_name_H-M   'P 1'
#
loop_
_entity.id
_entity.type
_entity.pdbx_description
1 polymer ?
#
loop_
_entity_poly.entity_id
_entity_poly.type
_entity_poly.pdbx_seq_one_letter_code
_entity_poly.pdbx_strand_id
1 'polypeptide(L)'
;TTDGTRLRTFHGRLLSSAIETGTPVQPVAIRYVRDGKPDHIAPFIGDDDLLSHLRRLFANEVSDVHIQLLEPIASQGKERAALAFEAQTVVQTALFGEVAQPAEARPSTARAA
;
A
#
# COMPACT_ATOMS: atom_id res chain seq x y z
N THR A 1 1.13 -7.73 7.79
CA THR A 1 0.90 -6.26 7.84
C THR A 1 1.84 -5.63 8.86
N THR A 2 2.00 -4.31 8.82
CA THR A 2 2.80 -3.48 9.76
C THR A 2 1.94 -2.35 10.28
N ASP A 3 2.48 -1.56 11.20
CA ASP A 3 1.86 -0.34 11.75
C ASP A 3 1.81 0.84 10.75
N GLY A 4 2.20 0.62 9.48
CA GLY A 4 2.22 1.66 8.45
C GLY A 4 3.46 2.55 8.45
N THR A 5 4.38 2.40 9.41
CA THR A 5 5.63 3.20 9.47
C THR A 5 6.77 2.62 8.65
N ARG A 6 6.65 1.36 8.24
CA ARG A 6 7.65 0.63 7.46
C ARG A 6 7.02 -0.44 6.57
N LEU A 7 7.72 -0.79 5.50
CA LEU A 7 7.41 -1.96 4.69
C LEU A 7 8.05 -3.24 5.27
N ARG A 8 7.48 -4.38 4.92
CA ARG A 8 8.15 -5.70 5.02
C ARG A 8 8.70 -6.08 3.65
N THR A 9 9.52 -7.12 3.62
CA THR A 9 10.06 -7.71 2.40
C THR A 9 8.97 -8.06 1.40
N PHE A 10 9.15 -7.68 0.15
CA PHE A 10 8.33 -8.15 -0.95
C PHE A 10 8.84 -9.52 -1.40
N HIS A 11 7.98 -10.53 -1.39
CA HIS A 11 8.36 -11.90 -1.71
C HIS A 11 8.30 -12.16 -3.22
N GLY A 12 9.46 -12.24 -3.89
CA GLY A 12 9.54 -12.41 -5.35
C GLY A 12 8.82 -13.63 -5.92
N ARG A 13 8.54 -14.67 -5.11
CA ARG A 13 7.71 -15.82 -5.55
C ARG A 13 6.33 -15.40 -6.04
N LEU A 14 5.76 -14.32 -5.50
CA LEU A 14 4.46 -13.79 -5.90
C LEU A 14 4.49 -13.11 -7.28
N LEU A 15 5.68 -12.78 -7.80
CA LEU A 15 5.87 -12.06 -9.07
C LEU A 15 6.26 -12.99 -10.23
N SER A 16 6.35 -14.30 -9.98
CA SER A 16 6.80 -15.29 -10.98
C SER A 16 5.92 -15.29 -12.24
N SER A 17 4.59 -15.21 -12.07
CA SER A 17 3.64 -15.18 -13.19
C SER A 17 3.82 -13.96 -14.08
N ALA A 18 4.15 -12.81 -13.50
CA ALA A 18 4.43 -11.58 -14.25
C ALA A 18 5.67 -11.75 -15.14
N ILE A 19 6.71 -12.42 -14.63
CA ILE A 19 7.93 -12.71 -15.38
C ILE A 19 7.66 -13.73 -16.50
N GLU A 20 6.98 -14.82 -16.18
CA GLU A 20 6.64 -15.90 -17.13
C GLU A 20 5.80 -15.40 -18.31
N THR A 21 4.91 -14.43 -18.05
CA THR A 21 4.03 -13.85 -19.08
C THR A 21 4.56 -12.57 -19.71
N GLY A 22 5.67 -12.03 -19.21
CA GLY A 22 6.18 -10.71 -19.62
C GLY A 22 5.25 -9.54 -19.26
N THR A 23 4.26 -9.75 -18.39
CA THR A 23 3.31 -8.71 -17.98
C THR A 23 3.97 -7.74 -17.01
N PRO A 24 3.92 -6.42 -17.23
CA PRO A 24 4.46 -5.44 -16.29
C PRO A 24 3.82 -5.54 -14.90
N VAL A 25 4.61 -5.31 -13.86
CA VAL A 25 4.11 -5.22 -12.48
C VAL A 25 3.72 -3.77 -12.21
N GLN A 26 2.48 -3.53 -11.78
CA GLN A 26 1.99 -2.22 -11.35
C GLN A 26 2.20 -2.05 -9.83
N PRO A 27 3.18 -1.27 -9.36
CA PRO A 27 3.34 -1.02 -7.94
C PRO A 27 2.27 -0.03 -7.46
N VAL A 28 1.74 -0.26 -6.26
CA VAL A 28 0.72 0.60 -5.65
C VAL A 28 1.14 0.88 -4.21
N ALA A 29 1.27 2.16 -3.88
CA ALA A 29 1.49 2.61 -2.50
C ALA A 29 0.14 2.94 -1.86
N ILE A 30 -0.12 2.36 -0.68
CA ILE A 30 -1.35 2.55 0.08
C ILE A 30 -0.98 3.03 1.49
N ARG A 31 -1.63 4.10 1.96
CA ARG A 31 -1.45 4.65 3.30
C ARG A 31 -2.80 4.98 3.92
N TYR A 32 -2.98 4.62 5.18
CA TYR A 32 -4.13 4.99 5.98
C TYR A 32 -3.79 6.21 6.84
N VAL A 33 -4.64 7.22 6.81
CA VAL A 33 -4.42 8.52 7.45
C VAL A 33 -5.66 8.91 8.23
N ARG A 34 -5.45 9.41 9.45
CA ARG A 34 -6.48 9.94 10.33
C ARG A 34 -5.99 11.25 10.91
N ASP A 35 -6.77 12.31 10.75
CA ASP A 35 -6.42 13.66 11.21
C ASP A 35 -5.04 14.12 10.72
N GLY A 36 -4.71 13.79 9.46
CA GLY A 36 -3.43 14.12 8.84
C GLY A 36 -2.23 13.32 9.34
N LYS A 37 -2.43 12.30 10.19
CA LYS A 37 -1.38 11.43 10.76
C LYS A 37 -1.60 9.98 10.35
N PRO A 38 -0.57 9.10 10.41
CA PRO A 38 -0.75 7.67 10.18
C PRO A 38 -1.88 7.09 11.05
N ASP A 39 -2.79 6.33 10.44
CA ASP A 39 -3.87 5.69 11.18
C ASP A 39 -3.34 4.47 11.95
N HIS A 40 -3.38 4.54 13.28
CA HIS A 40 -2.98 3.44 14.18
C HIS A 40 -4.13 2.49 14.52
N ILE A 41 -5.36 2.77 14.08
CA ILE A 41 -6.54 1.94 14.30
C ILE A 41 -6.66 0.86 13.23
N ALA A 42 -6.46 1.27 11.96
CA ALA A 42 -6.59 0.43 10.77
C ALA A 42 -5.65 -0.81 10.72
N PRO A 43 -4.39 -0.76 11.23
CA PRO A 43 -3.51 -1.92 11.18
C PRO A 43 -4.05 -3.09 12.02
N PHE A 44 -4.24 -4.24 11.38
CA PHE A 44 -4.41 -5.55 12.04
C PHE A 44 -3.04 -6.21 12.16
N ILE A 45 -2.39 -6.12 13.32
CA ILE A 45 -0.97 -6.51 13.51
C ILE A 45 -0.72 -7.19 14.86
N GLY A 46 0.42 -7.86 14.97
CA GLY A 46 0.83 -8.53 16.21
C GLY A 46 -0.15 -9.64 16.57
N ASP A 47 -0.64 -9.59 17.81
CA ASP A 47 -1.59 -10.55 18.38
C ASP A 47 -3.04 -10.03 18.36
N ASP A 48 -3.36 -9.07 17.47
CA ASP A 48 -4.73 -8.59 17.30
C ASP A 48 -5.68 -9.77 17.01
N ASP A 49 -6.76 -9.85 17.77
CA ASP A 49 -7.90 -10.74 17.49
C ASP A 49 -8.87 -10.08 16.49
N LEU A 50 -9.44 -10.87 15.58
CA LEU A 50 -10.28 -10.35 14.49
C LEU A 50 -11.52 -9.62 15.01
N LEU A 51 -12.26 -10.20 15.97
CA LEU A 51 -13.50 -9.60 16.46
C LEU A 51 -13.22 -8.30 17.22
N SER A 52 -12.16 -8.31 18.03
CA SER A 52 -11.71 -7.15 18.79
C SER A 52 -11.25 -6.02 17.86
N HIS A 53 -10.50 -6.36 16.80
CA HIS A 53 -10.06 -5.41 15.78
C HIS A 53 -11.23 -4.80 15.01
N LEU A 54 -12.19 -5.61 14.55
CA LEU A 54 -13.37 -5.11 13.83
C LEU A 54 -14.23 -4.18 14.70
N ARG A 55 -14.44 -4.53 15.98
CA ARG A 55 -15.13 -3.64 16.93
C ARG A 55 -14.40 -2.31 17.08
N ARG A 56 -13.06 -2.33 17.22
CA ARG A 56 -12.23 -1.12 17.29
C ARG A 56 -12.39 -0.29 16.01
N LEU A 57 -12.36 -0.92 14.85
CA LEU A 57 -12.46 -0.24 13.55
C LEU A 57 -13.83 0.43 13.37
N PHE A 58 -14.93 -0.27 13.66
CA PHE A 58 -16.29 0.26 13.49
C PHE A 58 -16.73 1.25 14.59
N ALA A 59 -16.06 1.26 15.74
CA ALA A 59 -16.32 2.22 16.80
C ALA A 59 -15.68 3.61 16.58
N ASN A 60 -14.85 3.76 15.55
CA ASN A 60 -14.18 5.01 15.22
C ASN A 60 -14.65 5.55 13.86
N GLU A 61 -14.44 6.85 13.63
CA GLU A 61 -14.78 7.47 12.35
C GLU A 61 -13.99 6.86 11.19
N VAL A 62 -14.46 7.07 9.97
CA VAL A 62 -13.80 6.57 8.75
C VAL A 62 -12.40 7.19 8.62
N SER A 63 -11.45 6.38 8.16
CA SER A 63 -10.07 6.80 7.88
C SER A 63 -9.93 7.22 6.41
N ASP A 64 -9.02 8.14 6.13
CA ASP A 64 -8.63 8.45 4.76
C ASP A 64 -7.66 7.40 4.23
N VAL A 65 -7.87 6.96 2.98
CA VAL A 65 -6.96 6.04 2.29
C VAL A 65 -6.34 6.75 1.11
N HIS A 66 -5.02 6.93 1.17
CA HIS A 66 -4.25 7.49 0.06
C HIS A 66 -3.71 6.35 -0.79
N ILE A 67 -4.10 6.31 -2.06
CA ILE A 67 -3.67 5.32 -3.04
C ILE A 67 -2.89 6.04 -4.13
N GLN A 68 -1.64 5.61 -4.35
CA GLN A 68 -0.80 6.11 -5.42
C GLN A 68 -0.42 4.95 -6.35
N LEU A 69 -0.84 5.07 -7.61
CA LEU A 69 -0.38 4.19 -8.69
C LEU A 69 1.00 4.71 -9.15
N LEU A 70 2.00 3.84 -9.14
CA LEU A 70 3.37 4.18 -9.53
C LEU A 70 3.63 3.80 -10.99
N GLU A 71 4.81 4.08 -11.53
CA GLU A 71 5.15 3.65 -12.89
C GLU A 71 5.19 2.11 -12.96
N PRO A 72 4.57 1.48 -13.98
CA PRO A 72 4.69 0.05 -14.19
C PRO A 72 6.15 -0.40 -14.39
N ILE A 73 6.53 -1.49 -13.74
CA ILE A 73 7.86 -2.08 -13.85
C ILE A 73 7.81 -3.21 -14.87
N ALA A 74 8.59 -3.09 -15.94
CA ALA A 74 8.78 -4.19 -16.89
C ALA A 74 9.34 -5.43 -16.17
N SER A 75 8.70 -6.58 -16.35
CA SER A 75 9.06 -7.85 -15.70
C SER A 75 9.94 -8.75 -16.57
N GLN A 76 9.87 -8.59 -17.90
CA GLN A 76 10.57 -9.43 -18.86
C GLN A 76 12.08 -9.36 -18.65
N GLY A 77 12.73 -10.54 -18.61
CA GLY A 77 14.18 -10.66 -18.45
C GLY A 77 14.71 -10.35 -17.05
N LYS A 78 13.85 -10.03 -16.06
CA LYS A 78 14.27 -9.80 -14.68
C LYS A 78 14.19 -11.06 -13.83
N GLU A 79 15.09 -11.17 -12.87
CA GLU A 79 14.96 -12.16 -11.80
C GLU A 79 13.87 -11.75 -10.80
N ARG A 80 13.16 -12.74 -10.24
CA ARG A 80 12.10 -12.53 -9.24
C ARG A 80 12.53 -11.72 -8.02
N ALA A 81 13.77 -11.88 -7.58
CA ALA A 81 14.30 -11.15 -6.43
C ALA A 81 14.57 -9.68 -6.78
N ALA A 82 15.12 -9.42 -7.97
CA ALA A 82 15.37 -8.07 -8.47
C ALA A 82 14.06 -7.31 -8.69
N LEU A 83 13.07 -7.94 -9.31
CA LEU A 83 11.76 -7.33 -9.54
C LEU A 83 11.03 -7.00 -8.22
N ALA A 84 11.12 -7.88 -7.22
CA ALA A 84 10.55 -7.63 -5.91
C ALA A 84 11.25 -6.50 -5.16
N PHE A 85 12.59 -6.45 -5.24
CA PHE A 85 13.38 -5.39 -4.63
C PHE A 85 13.05 -4.03 -5.25
N GLU A 86 13.03 -3.93 -6.58
CA GLU A 86 12.68 -2.69 -7.29
C GLU A 86 11.27 -2.22 -6.96
N ALA A 87 10.28 -3.12 -6.96
CA ALA A 87 8.90 -2.82 -6.55
C ALA A 87 8.84 -2.31 -5.10
N GLN A 88 9.58 -2.93 -4.19
CA GLN A 88 9.64 -2.48 -2.79
C GLN A 88 10.30 -1.10 -2.69
N THR A 89 11.39 -0.85 -3.41
CA THR A 89 12.09 0.45 -3.40
C THR A 89 11.18 1.58 -3.86
N VAL A 90 10.48 1.43 -4.99
CA VAL A 90 9.61 2.50 -5.50
C VAL A 90 8.42 2.76 -4.57
N VAL A 91 7.83 1.72 -3.98
CA VAL A 91 6.76 1.87 -2.98
C VAL A 91 7.28 2.51 -1.70
N GLN A 92 8.49 2.15 -1.25
CA GLN A 92 9.12 2.76 -0.08
C GLN A 92 9.36 4.26 -0.29
N THR A 93 9.87 4.65 -1.45
CA THR A 93 10.09 6.07 -1.79
C THR A 93 8.77 6.83 -1.87
N ALA A 94 7.73 6.25 -2.48
CA ALA A 94 6.42 6.88 -2.53
C ALA A 94 5.77 7.07 -1.14
N LEU A 95 6.01 6.13 -0.22
CA LEU A 95 5.45 6.19 1.13
C LEU A 95 6.25 7.10 2.08
N PHE A 96 7.58 7.07 2.02
CA PHE A 96 8.44 7.67 3.04
C PHE A 96 9.52 8.63 2.51
N GLY A 97 9.63 8.78 1.18
CA GLY A 97 10.45 9.82 0.58
C GLY A 97 9.84 11.21 0.80
N GLU A 98 10.62 12.27 0.56
CA GLU A 98 10.10 13.64 0.60
C GLU A 98 9.02 13.82 -0.46
N VAL A 99 7.79 14.04 0.00
CA VAL A 99 6.59 14.08 -0.85
C VAL A 99 6.50 15.44 -1.55
N ALA A 100 6.61 15.44 -2.88
CA ALA A 100 5.99 16.47 -3.70
C ALA A 100 4.47 16.38 -3.48
N GLN A 101 3.85 17.51 -3.09
CA GLN A 101 2.44 17.60 -2.67
C GLN A 101 1.50 16.79 -3.57
N PRO A 102 0.53 16.05 -2.99
CA PRO A 102 -0.50 15.38 -3.78
C PRO A 102 -1.24 16.40 -4.64
N ALA A 103 -1.43 16.08 -5.92
CA ALA A 103 -2.39 16.75 -6.76
C ALA A 103 -3.77 16.70 -6.08
N GLU A 104 -4.41 17.85 -5.96
CA GLU A 104 -5.71 18.04 -5.28
C GLU A 104 -6.67 16.88 -5.53
N ALA A 105 -7.10 16.24 -4.45
CA ALA A 105 -8.13 15.22 -4.47
C ALA A 105 -9.40 15.82 -5.10
N ARG A 106 -9.80 15.31 -6.27
CA ARG A 106 -11.15 15.59 -6.77
C ARG A 106 -12.15 15.05 -5.75
N PRO A 107 -13.18 15.82 -5.36
CA PRO A 107 -14.14 15.36 -4.38
C PRO A 107 -14.81 14.08 -4.89
N SER A 108 -14.61 12.98 -4.15
CA SER A 108 -15.36 11.74 -4.33
C SER A 108 -16.79 11.98 -3.88
N THR A 109 -17.72 12.10 -4.83
CA THR A 109 -19.15 12.08 -4.53
C THR A 109 -19.55 10.66 -4.14
N ALA A 110 -19.35 10.29 -2.87
CA ALA A 110 -20.00 9.12 -2.29
C ALA A 110 -21.49 9.47 -2.07
N ARG A 111 -22.36 8.92 -2.91
CA ARG A 111 -23.82 9.05 -2.79
C ARG A 111 -24.30 8.08 -1.73
N ALA A 112 -24.95 8.61 -0.69
CA ALA A 112 -25.65 7.85 0.33
C ALA A 112 -26.79 7.01 -0.27
N ALA A 113 -26.97 5.80 0.25
CA ALA A 113 -28.18 4.99 0.15
C ALA A 113 -28.58 4.58 1.57
#